data_AF-U6DI81-F1
#
_entry.id   AF-U6DI81-F1
#
_cell.length_a   1.000
_cell.length_b   1.000
_cell.length_c   1.000
_cell.angle_alpha   90.00
_cell.angle_beta   90.00
_cell.angle_gamma   90.00
#
_symmetry.space_group_name_H-M   'P 1'
#
loop_
_entity.id
_entity.type
_entity.pdbx_description
1 polymer ?
#
loop_
_entity_poly.entity_id
_entity_poly.type
_entity_poly.pdbx_seq_one_letter_code
_entity_poly.pdbx_strand_id
1 'polypeptide(L)'
;QYARLVEIVGTHDLGVGITLGAHQSIGFKGILLFGTKAQKEKYLPKLASGETIAAFCLTEPSSGSDAASIRTSAVPSPCGKYYTLNGSKIWISNGGLADVFTVFAKTPVTDAATGAVKEKITAFVVERGFGGVTHGPPEKKMGIKASNTAEVYFDGVRVPAENVLGEVGGGFKVAMHILNNGRFGMAAALAGTMRGIIAKAV
;
A
#
# COMPACT_ATOMS: atom_id res chain seq x y z
N GLN A 1 2.18 4.78 22.57
CA GLN A 1 2.77 6.03 22.05
C GLN A 1 2.16 6.45 20.71
N TYR A 2 2.29 5.67 19.63
CA TYR A 2 1.71 6.01 18.32
C TYR A 2 0.22 6.44 18.38
N ALA A 3 -0.64 5.64 19.02
CA ALA A 3 -2.06 5.96 19.19
C ALA A 3 -2.31 7.34 19.85
N ARG A 4 -1.48 7.72 20.83
CA ARG A 4 -1.61 8.99 21.57
C ARG A 4 -1.31 10.21 20.69
N LEU A 5 -0.47 10.06 19.67
CA LEU A 5 -0.23 11.12 18.68
C LEU A 5 -1.29 11.11 17.59
N VAL A 6 -1.74 9.92 17.18
CA VAL A 6 -2.80 9.76 16.17
C VAL A 6 -4.12 10.38 16.64
N GLU A 7 -4.49 10.27 17.93
CA GLU A 7 -5.68 10.97 18.45
C GLU A 7 -5.56 12.49 18.32
N ILE A 8 -4.35 13.08 18.42
CA ILE A 8 -4.15 14.52 18.26
C ILE A 8 -4.47 14.90 16.81
N VAL A 9 -3.88 14.18 15.85
CA VAL A 9 -4.16 14.40 14.43
C VAL A 9 -5.66 14.25 14.14
N GLY A 10 -6.29 13.19 14.63
CA GLY A 10 -7.73 12.94 14.45
C GLY A 10 -8.64 13.98 15.11
N THR A 11 -8.20 14.61 16.20
CA THR A 11 -8.91 15.74 16.83
C THR A 11 -8.96 16.95 15.91
N HIS A 12 -7.88 17.19 15.15
CA HIS A 12 -7.70 18.44 14.41
C HIS A 12 -8.02 18.33 12.91
N ASP A 13 -7.50 17.33 12.20
CA ASP A 13 -7.70 17.19 10.75
C ASP A 13 -7.59 15.72 10.27
N LEU A 14 -8.73 15.15 9.88
CA LEU A 14 -8.78 13.79 9.33
C LEU A 14 -8.27 13.70 7.89
N GLY A 15 -8.26 14.78 7.11
CA GLY A 15 -7.64 14.82 5.78
C GLY A 15 -6.12 14.62 5.87
N VAL A 16 -5.46 15.37 6.77
CA VAL A 16 -4.04 15.17 7.10
C VAL A 16 -3.81 13.77 7.68
N GLY A 17 -4.68 13.34 8.60
CA GLY A 17 -4.62 12.01 9.20
C GLY A 17 -4.64 10.88 8.17
N ILE A 18 -5.46 10.97 7.13
CA ILE A 18 -5.50 9.95 6.07
C ILE A 18 -4.25 9.99 5.20
N THR A 19 -3.71 11.14 4.81
CA THR A 19 -2.44 11.18 4.05
C THR A 19 -1.28 10.55 4.82
N LEU A 20 -1.13 10.88 6.11
CA LEU A 20 -0.07 10.33 6.96
C LEU A 20 -0.30 8.84 7.26
N GLY A 21 -1.56 8.44 7.51
CA GLY A 21 -1.93 7.05 7.77
C GLY A 21 -1.78 6.17 6.54
N ALA A 22 -2.20 6.64 5.37
CA ALA A 22 -2.00 5.95 4.10
C ALA A 22 -0.52 5.72 3.82
N HIS A 23 0.34 6.67 4.16
CA HIS A 23 1.80 6.52 4.06
C HIS A 23 2.34 5.46 5.03
N GLN A 24 2.14 5.60 6.34
CA GLN A 24 2.87 4.79 7.33
C GLN A 24 2.08 3.65 7.99
N SER A 25 0.77 3.82 8.16
CA SER A 25 -0.06 2.78 8.80
C SER A 25 -0.24 1.59 7.88
N ILE A 26 -0.27 1.82 6.56
CA ILE A 26 -0.45 0.78 5.54
C ILE A 26 0.56 0.87 4.37
N GLY A 27 0.89 2.07 3.87
CA GLY A 27 1.64 2.28 2.62
C GLY A 27 2.99 1.60 2.57
N PHE A 28 3.87 1.88 3.54
CA PHE A 28 5.14 1.17 3.69
C PHE A 28 5.16 0.17 4.85
N LYS A 29 4.03 -0.01 5.56
CA LYS A 29 3.95 -0.88 6.74
C LYS A 29 4.44 -2.30 6.45
N GLY A 30 4.21 -2.81 5.25
CA GLY A 30 4.72 -4.11 4.83
C GLY A 30 6.24 -4.22 4.93
N ILE A 31 7.00 -3.15 4.63
CA ILE A 31 8.47 -3.12 4.74
C ILE A 31 8.89 -3.26 6.21
N LEU A 32 8.19 -2.62 7.15
CA LEU A 32 8.46 -2.79 8.58
C LEU A 32 8.22 -4.24 9.05
N LEU A 33 7.09 -4.83 8.64
CA LEU A 33 6.64 -6.13 9.12
C LEU A 33 7.35 -7.31 8.45
N PHE A 34 7.58 -7.23 7.14
CA PHE A 34 8.01 -8.35 6.30
C PHE A 34 9.28 -8.05 5.50
N GLY A 35 9.76 -6.80 5.51
CA GLY A 35 10.94 -6.42 4.76
C GLY A 35 12.20 -7.12 5.26
N THR A 36 13.06 -7.53 4.32
CA THR A 36 14.40 -8.01 4.64
C THR A 36 15.24 -6.87 5.24
N LYS A 37 16.39 -7.21 5.84
CA LYS A 37 17.33 -6.20 6.34
C LYS A 37 17.70 -5.18 5.25
N ALA A 38 18.02 -5.66 4.05
CA ALA A 38 18.39 -4.82 2.91
C ALA A 38 17.23 -3.91 2.45
N GLN A 39 16.00 -4.43 2.36
CA GLN A 39 14.83 -3.61 2.02
C GLN A 39 14.57 -2.54 3.08
N LYS A 40 14.69 -2.89 4.37
CA LYS A 40 14.50 -1.95 5.47
C LYS A 40 15.53 -0.82 5.43
N GLU A 41 16.81 -1.16 5.29
CA GLU A 41 17.90 -0.18 5.20
C GLU A 41 17.77 0.72 3.97
N LYS A 42 17.33 0.17 2.83
CA LYS A 42 17.16 0.92 1.58
C LYS A 42 16.00 1.92 1.67
N TYR A 43 14.82 1.51 2.13
CA TYR A 43 13.60 2.31 1.98
C TYR A 43 13.23 3.12 3.23
N LEU A 44 13.39 2.55 4.43
CA LEU A 44 12.83 3.17 5.64
C LEU A 44 13.39 4.55 5.98
N PRO A 45 14.68 4.88 5.76
CA PRO A 45 15.19 6.21 6.08
C PRO A 45 14.46 7.34 5.33
N LYS A 46 14.27 7.19 4.01
CA LYS A 46 13.60 8.20 3.16
C LYS A 46 12.09 8.23 3.36
N LEU A 47 11.50 7.08 3.70
CA LEU A 47 10.09 7.01 4.10
C LEU A 47 9.86 7.72 5.44
N ALA A 48 10.73 7.51 6.42
CA ALA A 48 10.60 8.11 7.75
C ALA A 48 10.81 9.63 7.74
N SER A 49 11.68 10.16 6.87
CA SER A 49 11.87 11.60 6.68
C SER A 49 10.76 12.25 5.85
N GLY A 50 9.96 11.47 5.14
CA GLY A 50 8.98 11.97 4.18
C GLY A 50 9.57 12.45 2.85
N GLU A 51 10.89 12.24 2.61
CA GLU A 51 11.52 12.51 1.32
C GLU A 51 10.84 11.70 0.20
N THR A 52 10.44 10.47 0.50
CA THR A 52 9.60 9.66 -0.38
C THR A 52 8.28 9.35 0.31
N ILE A 53 7.16 9.61 -0.36
CA ILE A 53 5.83 9.26 0.13
C ILE A 53 5.45 7.84 -0.32
N ALA A 54 4.62 7.18 0.49
CA ALA A 54 4.19 5.80 0.23
C ALA A 54 2.69 5.69 0.01
N ALA A 55 2.30 4.68 -0.76
CA ALA A 55 0.92 4.31 -1.01
C ALA A 55 0.72 2.78 -0.95
N PHE A 56 -0.49 2.37 -0.54
CA PHE A 56 -0.90 0.97 -0.46
C PHE A 56 -1.82 0.64 -1.64
N CYS A 57 -1.36 -0.21 -2.56
CA CYS A 57 -1.97 -0.47 -3.87
C CYS A 57 -2.62 -1.85 -3.93
N LEU A 58 -3.83 -1.97 -3.37
CA LEU A 58 -4.60 -3.22 -3.36
C LEU A 58 -5.86 -3.14 -4.23
N THR A 59 -6.73 -2.18 -3.94
CA THR A 59 -8.07 -2.04 -4.54
C THR A 59 -8.01 -1.81 -6.04
N GLU A 60 -8.94 -2.44 -6.76
CA GLU A 60 -9.10 -2.37 -8.21
C GLU A 60 -10.55 -2.06 -8.58
N PRO A 61 -10.83 -1.59 -9.80
CA PRO A 61 -12.20 -1.35 -10.26
C PRO A 61 -13.13 -2.56 -10.06
N SER A 62 -12.61 -3.78 -10.20
CA SER A 62 -13.35 -5.03 -10.00
C SER A 62 -13.27 -5.63 -8.59
N SER A 63 -12.42 -5.10 -7.70
CA SER A 63 -12.04 -5.78 -6.46
C SER A 63 -11.83 -4.79 -5.30
N GLY A 64 -12.81 -4.74 -4.41
CA GLY A 64 -12.76 -4.01 -3.13
C GLY A 64 -12.67 -4.94 -1.94
N SER A 65 -13.82 -5.33 -1.38
CA SER A 65 -13.90 -6.24 -0.23
C SER A 65 -13.33 -7.63 -0.53
N ASP A 66 -13.58 -8.14 -1.74
CA ASP A 66 -12.96 -9.38 -2.22
C ASP A 66 -11.56 -9.09 -2.79
N ALA A 67 -10.58 -8.96 -1.89
CA ALA A 67 -9.19 -8.73 -2.26
C ALA A 67 -8.55 -9.93 -3.00
N ALA A 68 -9.16 -11.12 -2.97
CA ALA A 68 -8.62 -12.29 -3.65
C ALA A 68 -8.86 -12.27 -5.17
N SER A 69 -9.83 -11.48 -5.65
CA SER A 69 -10.19 -11.38 -7.07
C SER A 69 -9.45 -10.32 -7.88
N ILE A 70 -8.41 -9.69 -7.31
CA ILE A 70 -7.57 -8.73 -8.05
C ILE A 70 -7.00 -9.34 -9.34
N ARG A 71 -6.84 -8.50 -10.35
CA ARG A 71 -6.45 -8.83 -11.72
C ARG A 71 -5.09 -8.27 -12.12
N THR A 72 -4.57 -7.25 -11.41
CA THR A 72 -3.18 -6.80 -11.63
C THR A 72 -2.24 -8.00 -11.55
N SER A 73 -1.37 -8.16 -12.54
CA SER A 73 -0.51 -9.34 -12.72
C SER A 73 0.96 -8.97 -12.71
N ALA A 74 1.79 -9.90 -12.26
CA ALA A 74 3.24 -9.80 -12.26
C ALA A 74 3.82 -11.11 -12.80
N VAL A 75 4.38 -11.06 -14.01
CA VAL A 75 4.93 -12.24 -14.69
C VAL A 75 6.45 -12.30 -14.47
N PRO A 76 7.01 -13.40 -13.95
CA PRO A 76 8.45 -13.52 -13.76
C PRO A 76 9.18 -13.57 -15.11
N SER A 77 10.32 -12.90 -15.16
CA SER A 77 11.24 -12.99 -16.30
C SER A 77 11.88 -14.38 -16.43
N PRO A 78 12.29 -14.81 -17.64
CA PRO A 78 12.97 -16.09 -17.83
C PRO A 78 14.27 -16.24 -17.01
N CYS A 79 14.97 -15.13 -16.73
CA CYS A 79 16.19 -15.13 -15.93
C CYS A 79 15.92 -15.05 -14.41
N GLY A 80 14.65 -14.93 -13.98
CA GLY A 80 14.26 -14.85 -12.58
C GLY A 80 14.66 -13.57 -11.86
N LYS A 81 15.24 -12.58 -12.55
CA LYS A 81 15.79 -11.36 -11.93
C LYS A 81 14.77 -10.26 -11.69
N TYR A 82 13.63 -10.33 -12.36
CA TYR A 82 12.56 -9.33 -12.25
C TYR A 82 11.20 -9.92 -12.62
N TYR A 83 10.15 -9.18 -12.29
CA TYR A 83 8.78 -9.38 -12.73
C TYR A 83 8.35 -8.21 -13.62
N THR A 84 7.53 -8.49 -14.63
CA THR A 84 6.83 -7.46 -15.41
C THR A 84 5.43 -7.30 -14.83
N LEU A 85 5.16 -6.14 -14.23
CA LEU A 85 3.92 -5.81 -13.55
C LEU A 85 3.00 -5.01 -14.49
N ASN A 86 1.75 -5.45 -14.62
CA ASN A 86 0.71 -4.80 -15.41
C ASN A 86 -0.62 -4.73 -14.66
N GLY A 87 -1.30 -3.60 -14.75
CA GLY A 87 -2.65 -3.43 -14.22
C GLY A 87 -2.95 -2.01 -13.79
N SER A 88 -4.07 -1.84 -13.10
CA SER A 88 -4.48 -0.56 -12.55
C SER A 88 -5.05 -0.77 -11.15
N LYS A 89 -4.89 0.26 -10.33
CA LYS A 89 -5.41 0.34 -8.97
C LYS A 89 -6.28 1.59 -8.87
N ILE A 90 -7.35 1.52 -8.09
CA ILE A 90 -8.33 2.60 -7.96
C ILE A 90 -8.43 3.08 -6.51
N TRP A 91 -8.73 4.37 -6.35
CA TRP A 91 -8.90 5.04 -5.06
C TRP A 91 -7.71 4.87 -4.11
N ILE A 92 -6.50 4.94 -4.67
CA ILE A 92 -5.28 4.83 -3.89
C ILE A 92 -5.00 6.16 -3.21
N SER A 93 -5.09 6.17 -1.88
CA SER A 93 -4.64 7.29 -1.07
C SER A 93 -3.15 7.53 -1.29
N ASN A 94 -2.77 8.78 -1.53
CA ASN A 94 -1.43 9.20 -1.96
C ASN A 94 -0.99 8.66 -3.34
N GLY A 95 -1.88 8.08 -4.16
CA GLY A 95 -1.51 7.50 -5.46
C GLY A 95 -0.85 8.51 -6.42
N GLY A 96 -1.26 9.77 -6.36
CA GLY A 96 -0.66 10.88 -7.12
C GLY A 96 0.52 11.57 -6.44
N LEU A 97 0.94 11.12 -5.27
CA LEU A 97 2.04 11.73 -4.48
C LEU A 97 3.18 10.76 -4.20
N ALA A 98 2.90 9.46 -4.14
CA ALA A 98 3.86 8.46 -3.68
C ALA A 98 4.94 8.17 -4.72
N ASP A 99 6.14 7.88 -4.22
CA ASP A 99 7.27 7.35 -4.99
C ASP A 99 7.50 5.87 -4.70
N VAL A 100 6.99 5.37 -3.57
CA VAL A 100 7.09 3.97 -3.15
C VAL A 100 5.70 3.39 -2.96
N PHE A 101 5.44 2.23 -3.55
CA PHE A 101 4.15 1.55 -3.48
C PHE A 101 4.32 0.16 -2.92
N THR A 102 3.48 -0.22 -1.95
CA THR A 102 3.24 -1.65 -1.69
C THR A 102 2.15 -2.11 -2.65
N VAL A 103 2.51 -2.88 -3.68
CA VAL A 103 1.60 -3.33 -4.75
C VAL A 103 1.28 -4.81 -4.59
N PHE A 104 0.01 -5.17 -4.73
CA PHE A 104 -0.44 -6.56 -4.72
C PHE A 104 -0.84 -6.98 -6.13
N ALA A 105 -0.25 -8.07 -6.61
CA ALA A 105 -0.46 -8.59 -7.96
C ALA A 105 -0.49 -10.12 -7.98
N LYS A 106 -1.22 -10.70 -8.93
CA LYS A 106 -1.25 -12.14 -9.21
C LYS A 106 0.06 -12.57 -9.88
N THR A 107 0.65 -13.64 -9.38
CA THR A 107 1.86 -14.25 -9.91
C THR A 107 1.65 -15.76 -10.05
N PRO A 108 2.23 -16.40 -11.09
CA PRO A 108 2.29 -17.84 -11.16
C PRO A 108 3.20 -18.38 -10.04
N VAL A 109 2.69 -19.34 -9.26
CA VAL A 109 3.44 -19.99 -8.18
C VAL A 109 3.42 -21.49 -8.38
N THR A 110 4.61 -22.08 -8.50
CA THR A 110 4.80 -23.52 -8.63
C THR A 110 4.70 -24.18 -7.26
N ASP A 111 3.80 -25.16 -7.13
CA ASP A 111 3.72 -26.02 -5.96
C ASP A 111 4.93 -26.95 -5.89
N ALA A 112 5.67 -26.94 -4.78
CA ALA A 112 6.93 -27.67 -4.65
C ALA A 112 6.75 -29.20 -4.63
N ALA A 113 5.59 -29.69 -4.20
CA ALA A 113 5.33 -31.14 -4.10
C ALA A 113 4.80 -31.72 -5.42
N THR A 114 3.97 -30.96 -6.14
CA THR A 114 3.23 -31.45 -7.31
C THR A 114 3.72 -30.85 -8.63
N GLY A 115 4.51 -29.78 -8.60
CA GLY A 115 4.90 -29.02 -9.78
C GLY A 115 3.77 -28.21 -10.42
N ALA A 116 2.54 -28.25 -9.86
CA ALA A 116 1.40 -27.55 -10.41
C ALA A 116 1.54 -26.02 -10.24
N VAL A 117 1.31 -25.26 -11.30
CA VAL A 117 1.34 -23.80 -11.26
C VAL A 117 -0.05 -23.26 -10.91
N LYS A 118 -0.13 -22.38 -9.89
CA LYS A 118 -1.36 -21.70 -9.48
C LYS A 118 -1.13 -20.20 -9.36
N GLU A 119 -2.14 -19.43 -9.75
CA GLU A 119 -2.13 -17.98 -9.55
C GLU A 119 -2.37 -17.64 -8.08
N LYS A 120 -1.39 -16.99 -7.45
CA LYS A 120 -1.49 -16.48 -6.08
C LYS A 120 -1.08 -15.00 -6.04
N ILE A 121 -1.51 -14.29 -5.00
CA ILE A 121 -1.14 -12.89 -4.84
C ILE A 121 0.26 -12.81 -4.24
N THR A 122 1.12 -11.97 -4.81
CA THR A 122 2.42 -11.59 -4.27
C THR A 122 2.41 -10.09 -3.97
N ALA A 123 3.09 -9.68 -2.89
CA ALA A 123 3.28 -8.29 -2.54
C ALA A 123 4.66 -7.82 -3.04
N PHE A 124 4.73 -6.59 -3.56
CA PHE A 124 5.93 -5.99 -4.09
C PHE A 124 6.14 -4.59 -3.52
N VAL A 125 7.40 -4.21 -3.29
CA VAL A 125 7.80 -2.82 -3.17
C VAL A 125 8.11 -2.30 -4.57
N VAL A 126 7.32 -1.34 -5.06
CA VAL A 126 7.50 -0.77 -6.40
C VAL A 126 7.93 0.68 -6.25
N GLU A 127 8.98 1.08 -6.94
CA GLU A 127 9.39 2.48 -7.02
C GLU A 127 8.78 3.11 -8.27
N ARG A 128 8.28 4.35 -8.17
CA ARG A 128 7.81 5.12 -9.33
C ARG A 128 8.90 5.21 -10.41
N GLY A 129 10.15 5.36 -9.98
CA GLY A 129 11.33 5.44 -10.84
C GLY A 129 11.67 4.17 -11.63
N PHE A 130 10.99 3.05 -11.39
CA PHE A 130 11.15 1.85 -12.23
C PHE A 130 10.58 2.02 -13.65
N GLY A 131 9.85 3.11 -13.90
CA GLY A 131 9.23 3.39 -15.20
C GLY A 131 7.92 2.63 -15.40
N GLY A 132 7.05 3.14 -16.27
CA GLY A 132 5.72 2.55 -16.52
C GLY A 132 4.70 2.76 -15.39
N VAL A 133 5.00 3.62 -14.40
CA VAL A 133 4.09 3.95 -13.29
C VAL A 133 3.51 5.36 -13.48
N THR A 134 2.22 5.45 -13.78
CA THR A 134 1.49 6.73 -13.89
C THR A 134 0.32 6.77 -12.91
N HIS A 135 -0.35 7.92 -12.82
CA HIS A 135 -1.54 8.08 -11.98
C HIS A 135 -2.55 9.03 -12.63
N GLY A 136 -3.81 8.88 -12.23
CA GLY A 136 -4.88 9.80 -12.62
C GLY A 136 -4.83 11.13 -11.87
N PRO A 137 -5.73 12.08 -12.19
CA PRO A 137 -5.92 13.29 -11.42
C PRO A 137 -6.49 12.99 -10.02
N PRO A 138 -6.36 13.91 -9.04
CA PRO A 138 -7.00 13.74 -7.73
C PRO A 138 -8.53 13.68 -7.84
N GLU A 139 -9.11 12.63 -7.26
CA GLU A 139 -10.55 12.39 -7.24
C GLU A 139 -11.31 13.44 -6.41
N LYS A 140 -12.42 13.94 -6.95
CA LYS A 140 -13.36 14.78 -6.19
C LYS A 140 -14.27 13.89 -5.33
N LYS A 141 -14.27 14.13 -4.03
CA LYS A 141 -14.97 13.33 -3.02
C LYS A 141 -15.63 14.20 -1.95
N MET A 142 -16.58 13.62 -1.21
CA MET A 142 -17.40 14.33 -0.21
C MET A 142 -16.57 15.03 0.88
N GLY A 143 -15.61 14.31 1.47
CA GLY A 143 -14.80 14.77 2.61
C GLY A 143 -13.32 14.37 2.47
N ILE A 144 -12.53 14.59 3.53
CA ILE A 144 -11.07 14.36 3.57
C ILE A 144 -10.37 14.87 2.30
N LYS A 145 -10.81 16.03 1.79
CA LYS A 145 -10.45 16.55 0.46
C LYS A 145 -8.96 16.91 0.33
N ALA A 146 -8.30 17.20 1.46
CA ALA A 146 -6.85 17.42 1.51
C ALA A 146 -6.04 16.14 1.21
N SER A 147 -6.60 14.95 1.51
CA SER A 147 -5.93 13.69 1.17
C SER A 147 -6.00 13.45 -0.33
N ASN A 148 -4.85 13.22 -0.97
CA ASN A 148 -4.81 12.75 -2.34
C ASN A 148 -5.47 11.37 -2.47
N THR A 149 -6.25 11.17 -3.53
CA THR A 149 -6.84 9.89 -3.93
C THR A 149 -6.78 9.85 -5.44
N ALA A 150 -6.18 8.83 -6.03
CA ALA A 150 -6.03 8.72 -7.47
C ALA A 150 -6.06 7.26 -7.92
N GLU A 151 -6.34 7.03 -9.20
CA GLU A 151 -5.96 5.81 -9.89
C GLU A 151 -4.43 5.74 -10.04
N VAL A 152 -3.86 4.53 -10.03
CA VAL A 152 -2.45 4.27 -10.30
C VAL A 152 -2.36 3.18 -11.35
N TYR A 153 -1.61 3.43 -12.42
CA TYR A 153 -1.45 2.50 -13.53
C TYR A 153 -0.04 1.95 -13.56
N PHE A 154 0.07 0.66 -13.84
CA PHE A 154 1.32 -0.06 -14.02
C PHE A 154 1.29 -0.65 -15.42
N ASP A 155 2.16 -0.16 -16.31
CA ASP A 155 2.28 -0.61 -17.71
C ASP A 155 3.70 -1.09 -17.96
N GLY A 156 3.89 -2.40 -18.08
CA GLY A 156 5.20 -3.01 -18.34
C GLY A 156 6.25 -2.74 -17.25
N VAL A 157 5.86 -2.50 -16.00
CA VAL A 157 6.77 -2.06 -14.94
C VAL A 157 7.72 -3.20 -14.56
N ARG A 158 9.03 -2.95 -14.69
CA ARG A 158 10.06 -3.93 -14.35
C ARG A 158 10.39 -3.86 -12.86
N VAL A 159 9.84 -4.77 -12.08
CA VAL A 159 10.06 -4.86 -10.63
C VAL A 159 11.16 -5.89 -10.34
N PRO A 160 12.29 -5.52 -9.71
CA PRO A 160 13.33 -6.47 -9.35
C PRO A 160 12.81 -7.61 -8.47
N ALA A 161 13.34 -8.83 -8.61
CA ALA A 161 12.85 -9.99 -7.85
C ALA A 161 13.10 -9.83 -6.34
N GLU A 162 14.18 -9.14 -5.96
CA GLU A 162 14.49 -8.78 -4.58
C GLU A 162 13.53 -7.75 -3.96
N ASN A 163 12.63 -7.17 -4.77
CA ASN A 163 11.59 -6.26 -4.30
C ASN A 163 10.27 -6.99 -3.96
N VAL A 164 10.22 -8.32 -4.06
CA VAL A 164 9.15 -9.11 -3.45
C VAL A 164 9.16 -8.88 -1.93
N LEU A 165 7.98 -8.63 -1.37
CA LEU A 165 7.81 -8.31 0.04
C LEU A 165 7.16 -9.49 0.78
N GLY A 166 7.97 -10.18 1.59
CA GLY A 166 7.61 -11.49 2.14
C GLY A 166 7.91 -12.61 1.14
N GLU A 167 6.98 -13.56 0.99
CA GLU A 167 7.15 -14.72 0.12
C GLU A 167 6.34 -14.57 -1.18
N VAL A 168 6.86 -15.14 -2.28
CA VAL A 168 6.11 -15.28 -3.53
C VAL A 168 4.85 -16.12 -3.28
N GLY A 169 3.69 -15.60 -3.67
CA GLY A 169 2.37 -16.19 -3.40
C GLY A 169 1.81 -15.93 -2.00
N GLY A 170 2.58 -15.31 -1.10
CA GLY A 170 2.18 -14.97 0.27
C GLY A 170 1.52 -13.59 0.42
N GLY A 171 1.32 -12.86 -0.68
CA GLY A 171 0.90 -11.46 -0.70
C GLY A 171 -0.49 -11.20 -0.12
N PHE A 172 -1.45 -12.13 -0.23
CA PHE A 172 -2.76 -11.97 0.41
C PHE A 172 -2.64 -11.93 1.94
N LYS A 173 -1.82 -12.81 2.51
CA LYS A 173 -1.50 -12.82 3.94
C LYS A 173 -0.81 -11.51 4.35
N VAL A 174 0.16 -11.05 3.57
CA VAL A 174 0.82 -9.74 3.80
C VAL A 174 -0.19 -8.60 3.84
N ALA A 175 -1.11 -8.52 2.86
CA ALA A 175 -2.15 -7.50 2.83
C ALA A 175 -3.00 -7.50 4.11
N MET A 176 -3.49 -8.68 4.51
CA MET A 176 -4.34 -8.82 5.70
C MET A 176 -3.59 -8.45 6.99
N HIS A 177 -2.33 -8.85 7.12
CA HIS A 177 -1.52 -8.47 8.29
C HIS A 177 -1.26 -6.97 8.36
N ILE A 178 -0.99 -6.30 7.23
CA ILE A 178 -0.81 -4.85 7.18
C ILE A 178 -2.10 -4.14 7.65
N LEU A 179 -3.24 -4.52 7.08
CA LEU A 179 -4.53 -3.93 7.41
C LEU A 179 -4.91 -4.17 8.88
N ASN A 180 -4.68 -5.39 9.39
CA ASN A 180 -4.92 -5.71 10.79
C ASN A 180 -4.01 -4.90 11.72
N ASN A 181 -2.71 -4.82 11.41
CA ASN A 181 -1.75 -4.08 12.22
C ASN A 181 -2.07 -2.57 12.28
N GLY A 182 -2.53 -1.96 11.19
CA GLY A 182 -2.91 -0.55 11.15
C GLY A 182 -4.27 -0.24 11.77
N ARG A 183 -5.13 -1.25 11.99
CA ARG A 183 -6.56 -1.07 12.27
C ARG A 183 -6.85 -0.27 13.54
N PHE A 184 -6.07 -0.48 14.60
CA PHE A 184 -6.26 0.23 15.87
C PHE A 184 -6.03 1.75 15.76
N GLY A 185 -5.24 2.20 14.78
CA GLY A 185 -4.97 3.62 14.56
C GLY A 185 -6.22 4.42 14.18
N MET A 186 -7.17 3.79 13.48
CA MET A 186 -8.44 4.42 13.14
C MET A 186 -9.27 4.73 14.40
N ALA A 187 -9.40 3.76 15.32
CA ALA A 187 -10.10 3.96 16.58
C ALA A 187 -9.45 5.06 17.43
N ALA A 188 -8.11 5.10 17.47
CA ALA A 188 -7.38 6.16 18.16
C ALA A 188 -7.65 7.56 17.56
N ALA A 189 -7.61 7.70 16.23
CA ALA A 189 -7.90 8.96 15.55
C ALA A 189 -9.32 9.44 15.85
N LEU A 190 -10.30 8.54 15.72
CA LEU A 190 -11.72 8.86 15.92
C LEU A 190 -12.06 9.15 17.38
N ALA A 191 -11.38 8.54 18.35
CA ALA A 191 -11.51 8.93 19.75
C ALA A 191 -11.11 10.40 19.98
N GLY A 192 -10.03 10.86 19.33
CA GLY A 192 -9.65 12.27 19.30
C GLY A 192 -10.70 13.16 18.61
N THR A 193 -11.18 12.75 17.43
CA THR A 193 -12.27 13.46 16.74
C THR A 193 -13.48 13.64 17.64
N MET A 194 -13.96 12.57 18.28
CA MET A 194 -15.11 12.61 19.19
C MET A 194 -14.88 13.56 20.35
N ARG A 195 -13.70 13.53 20.99
CA ARG A 195 -13.33 14.47 22.05
C ARG A 195 -13.47 15.93 21.60
N GLY A 196 -12.89 16.27 20.44
CA GLY A 196 -12.96 17.62 19.90
C GLY A 196 -14.38 18.07 19.55
N ILE A 197 -15.23 17.15 19.07
CA ILE A 197 -16.63 17.44 18.78
C ILE A 197 -17.47 17.58 20.05
N ILE A 198 -17.27 16.75 21.07
CA ILE A 198 -17.96 16.87 22.37
C ILE A 198 -17.69 18.24 22.98
N ALA A 199 -16.44 18.72 22.95
CA ALA A 199 -16.08 20.04 23.47
C ALA A 199 -16.70 21.22 22.70
N LYS A 200 -17.17 21.01 21.46
CA LYS A 200 -17.94 22.02 20.70
C LYS A 200 -19.43 21.95 20.98
N ALA A 201 -19.92 20.78 21.37
CA ALA A 201 -21.34 20.54 21.61
C ALA A 201 -21.79 21.00 23.01
N VAL A 202 -20.88 20.90 23.99
CA VAL A 202 -21.05 21.44 25.36
C VAL A 202 -20.68 22.91 25.38
#